data_AF-A0A3E0AX09-F1
#
_entry.id   AF-A0A3E0AX09-F1
#
_cell.length_a   1.000
_cell.length_b   1.000
_cell.length_c   1.000
_cell.angle_alpha   90.00
_cell.angle_beta   90.00
_cell.angle_gamma   90.00
#
_symmetry.space_group_name_H-M   'P 1'
#
loop_
_entity.id
_entity.type
_entity.pdbx_description
1 polymer ?
#
loop_
_entity_poly.entity_id
_entity_poly.type
_entity_poly.pdbx_seq_one_letter_code
_entity_poly.pdbx_strand_id
1 'polypeptide(L)'
;MNAAKRITLLIAGILLLWAPGVHAEEAINPYLQNMVDVRASSDESWQEAQRMISRMNHVENSILYQTSNNGAVFILADTPITEQPEFAHLKGVVPRGHTSSWDEIPGAGGHVSMARIGYSEYGKGHSTINLELHEYGHVVDSFTVGVQVSETEEFRAIHAEEVDQLFGGSSQREYYNMAEEYFGEAFAMYYYTDDSRSELAEKAPKTYAFFEDFAHRILSAGEVTGNTATMYWDAHEDAAEYEMFRNGESVGTTTSSSFRIEGLNTDTTYDFHVVAKDGNGQELYTSYTRSALTGSVEDTDTSELEATISEVEEAYQDRNMGESLTRALANSKSYISDVYNLKQDEIDNLNSNLEEAWEADETAQREAEEQREREEQEAREEAEQKAEAERLEKEKQEQLEAEEREKAAEEARKQELQDTIIKIAIGAGIILAAIIGIIVYRKRKH
;
A
#
# COMPACT_ATOMS: atom_id res chain seq x y z
N MET A 1 40.37 25.70 15.43
CA MET A 1 39.83 24.34 15.27
C MET A 1 38.88 24.07 16.43
N ASN A 2 37.61 24.41 16.27
CA ASN A 2 36.55 23.95 17.17
C ASN A 2 35.48 23.34 16.25
N ALA A 3 35.37 22.03 16.33
CA ALA A 3 34.44 21.25 15.53
C ALA A 3 33.03 21.44 16.11
N ALA A 4 32.14 22.05 15.33
CA ALA A 4 30.71 21.99 15.57
C ALA A 4 30.28 20.52 15.48
N LYS A 5 29.76 19.97 16.57
CA LYS A 5 29.19 18.62 16.56
C LYS A 5 27.86 18.66 15.81
N ARG A 6 27.84 18.14 14.59
CA ARG A 6 26.60 17.71 13.93
C ARG A 6 26.09 16.48 14.70
N ILE A 7 24.99 16.63 15.44
CA ILE A 7 24.28 15.48 16.02
C ILE A 7 23.22 15.09 15.01
N THR A 8 23.51 14.03 14.25
CA THR A 8 22.50 13.29 13.48
C THR A 8 21.96 12.20 14.39
N LEU A 9 20.70 12.28 14.79
CA LEU A 9 20.05 11.24 15.59
C LEU A 9 19.15 10.39 14.70
N LEU A 10 19.56 9.13 14.54
CA LEU A 10 18.77 8.02 14.02
C LEU A 10 17.69 7.66 15.04
N ILE A 11 16.44 7.60 14.58
CA ILE A 11 15.29 7.14 15.36
C ILE A 11 15.42 5.63 15.59
N ALA A 12 15.33 5.19 16.85
CA ALA A 12 15.18 3.78 17.21
C ALA A 12 14.11 3.60 18.31
N GLY A 13 12.99 3.00 17.90
CA GLY A 13 12.21 2.00 18.62
C GLY A 13 11.83 2.20 20.10
N ILE A 14 10.53 2.47 20.28
CA ILE A 14 9.63 2.26 21.42
C ILE A 14 10.09 1.22 22.47
N LEU A 15 10.03 1.61 23.75
CA LEU A 15 9.70 0.73 24.88
C LEU A 15 8.67 1.42 25.78
N LEU A 16 7.41 0.98 25.68
CA LEU A 16 6.26 1.37 26.50
C LEU A 16 6.45 0.91 27.96
N LEU A 17 6.56 1.87 28.88
CA LEU A 17 6.24 1.65 30.29
C LEU A 17 5.06 2.55 30.68
N TRP A 18 3.98 1.90 31.08
CA TRP A 18 2.67 2.46 31.37
C TRP A 18 2.72 3.31 32.65
N ALA A 19 2.69 4.63 32.50
CA ALA A 19 2.41 5.58 33.57
C ALA A 19 1.11 6.32 33.22
N PRO A 20 0.03 6.19 34.01
CA PRO A 20 -1.21 6.92 33.75
C PRO A 20 -0.99 8.39 34.10
N GLY A 21 -1.01 9.27 33.09
CA GLY A 21 -0.94 10.73 33.26
C GLY A 21 0.14 11.46 32.46
N VAL A 22 0.88 10.80 31.57
CA VAL A 22 1.71 11.50 30.58
C VAL A 22 0.83 11.80 29.38
N HIS A 23 0.44 13.07 29.19
CA HIS A 23 -0.09 13.52 27.90
C HIS A 23 0.95 13.13 26.84
N ALA A 24 0.56 12.28 25.88
CA ALA A 24 1.43 12.01 24.75
C ALA A 24 1.72 13.36 24.09
N GLU A 25 3.00 13.75 24.08
CA GLU A 25 3.45 14.92 23.33
C GLU A 25 3.02 14.70 21.88
N GLU A 26 2.31 15.66 21.30
CA GLU A 26 1.79 15.53 19.94
C GLU A 26 2.95 15.25 18.98
N ALA A 27 2.81 14.23 18.15
CA ALA A 27 3.87 13.86 17.22
C ALA A 27 4.07 15.01 16.22
N ILE A 28 5.29 15.56 16.17
CA ILE A 28 5.62 16.63 15.22
C ILE A 28 5.47 16.08 13.81
N ASN A 29 4.75 16.81 12.95
CA ASN A 29 4.53 16.48 11.56
C ASN A 29 5.86 16.26 10.82
N PRO A 30 6.03 15.15 10.06
CA PRO A 30 7.29 14.84 9.40
C PRO A 30 7.73 15.89 8.36
N TYR A 31 6.79 16.57 7.70
CA TYR A 31 7.12 17.63 6.74
C TYR A 31 7.67 18.87 7.44
N LEU A 32 7.13 19.20 8.61
CA LEU A 32 7.66 20.26 9.46
C LEU A 32 9.07 19.91 9.98
N GLN A 33 9.29 18.65 10.41
CA GLN A 33 10.62 18.18 10.82
C GLN A 33 11.67 18.29 9.70
N ASN A 34 11.27 18.01 8.46
CA ASN A 34 12.16 18.12 7.30
C ASN A 34 12.48 19.57 6.91
N MET A 35 11.56 20.49 7.19
CA MET A 35 11.66 21.91 6.84
C MET A 35 12.41 22.75 7.89
N VAL A 36 12.33 22.39 9.18
CA VAL A 36 12.87 23.21 10.27
C VAL A 36 14.32 22.83 10.62
N ASP A 37 15.22 23.80 10.56
CA ASP A 37 16.62 23.69 11.00
C ASP A 37 16.84 24.41 12.34
N VAL A 38 17.05 23.65 13.42
CA VAL A 38 17.24 24.20 14.78
C VAL A 38 18.71 24.39 15.12
N ARG A 39 19.08 25.65 15.41
CA ARG A 39 20.41 26.13 15.75
C ARG A 39 20.41 26.76 17.16
N ALA A 40 20.24 25.92 18.18
CA ALA A 40 20.27 26.32 19.58
C ALA A 40 21.66 26.13 20.20
N SER A 41 22.12 27.10 21.00
CA SER A 41 23.40 27.08 21.71
C SER A 41 23.31 26.54 23.14
N SER A 42 22.10 26.28 23.66
CA SER A 42 21.83 25.85 25.04
C SER A 42 20.61 24.93 25.15
N ASP A 43 20.49 24.20 26.26
CA ASP A 43 19.31 23.37 26.54
C ASP A 43 18.03 24.22 26.69
N GLU A 44 18.14 25.45 27.18
CA GLU A 44 17.01 26.37 27.32
C GLU A 44 16.51 26.85 25.94
N SER A 45 17.43 27.28 25.06
CA SER A 45 17.07 27.65 23.69
C SER A 45 16.58 26.46 22.87
N TRP A 46 17.10 25.25 23.13
CA TRP A 46 16.56 24.04 22.51
C TRP A 46 15.11 23.79 22.93
N GLN A 47 14.80 23.87 24.23
CA GLN A 47 13.44 23.71 24.73
C GLN A 47 12.49 24.76 24.15
N GLU A 48 12.93 26.01 24.03
CA GLU A 48 12.11 27.05 23.41
C GLU A 48 11.88 26.77 21.91
N ALA A 49 12.91 26.31 21.18
CA ALA A 49 12.73 25.90 19.79
C ALA A 49 11.69 24.79 19.63
N GLN A 50 11.63 23.82 20.56
CA GLN A 50 10.57 22.79 20.52
C GLN A 50 9.17 23.39 20.73
N ARG A 51 9.03 24.41 21.59
CA ARG A 51 7.74 25.10 21.75
C ARG A 51 7.35 25.89 20.49
N MET A 52 8.32 26.52 19.82
CA MET A 52 8.09 27.18 18.53
C MET A 52 7.61 26.17 17.48
N ILE A 53 8.28 25.02 17.37
CA ILE A 53 7.88 23.93 16.47
C ILE A 53 6.48 23.43 16.81
N SER A 54 6.17 23.24 18.09
CA SER A 54 4.83 22.81 18.53
C SER A 54 3.75 23.79 18.10
N ARG A 55 4.00 25.11 18.13
CA ARG A 55 3.04 26.11 17.63
C ARG A 55 2.86 26.03 16.12
N MET A 56 3.96 25.84 15.37
CA MET A 56 3.89 25.64 13.92
C MET A 56 3.22 24.31 13.53
N ASN A 57 3.24 23.31 14.42
CA ASN A 57 2.66 21.99 14.18
C ASN A 57 1.13 21.99 14.07
N HIS A 58 0.46 23.07 14.48
CA HIS A 58 -0.98 23.23 14.33
C HIS A 58 -1.42 23.59 12.90
N VAL A 59 -0.48 23.88 12.00
CA VAL A 59 -0.78 24.14 10.59
C VAL A 59 -1.15 22.84 9.88
N GLU A 60 -2.10 22.89 8.95
CA GLU A 60 -2.64 21.75 8.23
C GLU A 60 -1.54 21.00 7.47
N ASN A 61 -1.70 19.68 7.41
CA ASN A 61 -0.73 18.79 6.81
C ASN A 61 -0.47 19.10 5.33
N SER A 62 -1.48 19.51 4.55
CA SER A 62 -1.31 19.86 3.13
C SER A 62 -0.45 21.11 2.94
N ILE A 63 -0.58 22.12 3.79
CA ILE A 63 0.30 23.30 3.79
C ILE A 63 1.73 22.88 4.12
N LEU A 64 1.92 22.16 5.22
CA LEU A 64 3.24 21.67 5.66
C LEU A 64 3.92 20.81 4.57
N TYR A 65 3.16 19.91 3.95
CA TYR A 65 3.61 19.08 2.83
C TYR A 65 4.05 19.95 1.65
N GLN A 66 3.24 20.91 1.21
CA GLN A 66 3.57 21.73 0.05
C GLN A 66 4.78 22.61 0.30
N THR A 67 4.86 23.29 1.44
CA THR A 67 6.01 24.16 1.73
C THR A 67 7.30 23.33 1.82
N SER A 68 7.23 22.14 2.45
CA SER A 68 8.37 21.21 2.54
C SER A 68 8.78 20.67 1.16
N ASN A 69 7.82 20.21 0.36
CA ASN A 69 8.06 19.64 -0.97
C ASN A 69 8.56 20.68 -1.97
N ASN A 70 8.14 21.94 -1.83
CA ASN A 70 8.66 23.06 -2.62
C ASN A 70 10.01 23.57 -2.10
N GLY A 71 10.61 22.90 -1.11
CA GLY A 71 12.00 23.12 -0.67
C GLY A 71 12.19 24.26 0.32
N ALA A 72 11.12 24.74 0.96
CA ALA A 72 11.25 25.76 1.98
C ALA A 72 12.15 25.28 3.12
N VAL A 73 12.94 26.20 3.68
CA VAL A 73 13.77 25.97 4.87
C VAL A 73 13.41 27.01 5.91
N PHE A 74 13.15 26.57 7.13
CA PHE A 74 12.81 27.45 8.24
C PHE A 74 13.83 27.32 9.36
N ILE A 75 14.66 28.34 9.56
CA ILE A 75 15.74 28.32 10.54
C ILE A 75 15.21 28.84 11.89
N LEU A 76 15.41 28.07 12.95
CA LEU A 76 15.24 28.53 14.32
C LEU A 76 16.61 28.68 14.96
N ALA A 77 17.09 29.90 15.19
CA ALA A 77 18.40 30.14 15.81
C ALA A 77 18.32 31.11 16.99
N ASP A 78 19.17 30.92 18.00
CA ASP A 78 19.25 31.84 19.14
C ASP A 78 20.23 33.01 18.93
N THR A 79 21.00 32.98 17.84
CA THR A 79 21.86 34.07 17.37
C THR A 79 21.14 34.99 16.37
N PRO A 80 21.62 36.24 16.18
CA PRO A 80 21.07 37.17 15.20
C PRO A 80 20.99 36.58 13.78
N ILE A 81 20.04 37.09 12.99
CA ILE A 81 19.84 36.68 11.59
C ILE A 81 21.14 36.80 10.80
N THR A 82 21.84 37.93 10.93
CA THR A 82 23.07 38.22 10.19
C THR A 82 24.29 37.39 10.61
N GLU A 83 24.16 36.56 11.64
CA GLU A 83 25.15 35.54 12.00
C GLU A 83 24.92 34.20 11.31
N GLN A 84 23.76 33.99 10.68
CA GLN A 84 23.51 32.83 9.86
C GLN A 84 24.22 32.97 8.50
N PRO A 85 24.87 31.92 7.98
CA PRO A 85 25.53 31.95 6.67
C PRO A 85 24.61 32.44 5.54
N GLU A 86 23.33 32.06 5.58
CA GLU A 86 22.32 32.37 4.58
C GLU A 86 22.02 33.88 4.51
N PHE A 87 22.07 34.56 5.66
CA PHE A 87 21.72 35.97 5.80
C PHE A 87 22.91 36.89 6.11
N ALA A 88 24.14 36.37 6.12
CA ALA A 88 25.34 37.14 6.46
C ALA A 88 25.54 38.40 5.59
N HIS A 89 25.02 38.38 4.36
CA HIS A 89 25.06 39.49 3.42
C HIS A 89 24.19 40.69 3.84
N LEU A 90 23.25 40.51 4.78
CA LEU A 90 22.36 41.54 5.31
C LEU A 90 22.97 42.33 6.48
N LYS A 91 24.19 41.98 6.92
CA LYS A 91 24.86 42.64 8.05
C LYS A 91 24.97 44.16 7.85
N GLY A 92 24.42 44.93 8.79
CA GLY A 92 24.38 46.40 8.74
C GLY A 92 23.37 46.99 7.75
N VAL A 93 22.55 46.18 7.07
CA VAL A 93 21.53 46.62 6.13
C VAL A 93 20.22 46.90 6.88
N VAL A 94 19.54 48.00 6.55
CA VAL A 94 18.21 48.34 7.07
C VAL A 94 17.15 47.91 6.03
N PRO A 95 16.22 46.99 6.37
CA PRO A 95 15.16 46.60 5.44
C PRO A 95 14.19 47.73 5.15
N ARG A 96 13.48 47.59 4.03
CA ARG A 96 12.43 48.53 3.63
C ARG A 96 11.34 48.56 4.70
N GLY A 97 10.90 49.75 5.10
CA GLY A 97 9.84 49.91 6.11
C GLY A 97 10.33 49.88 7.56
N HIS A 98 11.62 49.58 7.80
CA HIS A 98 12.19 49.53 9.15
C HIS A 98 13.16 50.68 9.44
N THR A 99 13.31 50.98 10.74
CA THR A 99 14.33 51.89 11.25
C THR A 99 15.58 51.17 11.79
N SER A 100 15.43 49.89 12.16
CA SER A 100 16.51 49.03 12.68
C SER A 100 17.16 48.20 11.57
N SER A 101 18.42 47.82 11.73
CA SER A 101 19.10 46.92 10.78
C SER A 101 18.67 45.46 10.97
N TRP A 102 18.93 44.63 9.97
CA TRP A 102 18.78 43.17 10.03
C TRP A 102 19.59 42.51 11.16
N ASP A 103 20.53 43.23 11.79
CA ASP A 103 21.27 42.72 12.96
C ASP A 103 20.38 42.67 14.22
N GLU A 104 19.30 43.46 14.25
CA GLU A 104 18.40 43.60 15.40
C GLU A 104 17.03 42.94 15.16
N ILE A 105 16.66 42.70 13.90
CA ILE A 105 15.38 42.13 13.51
C ILE A 105 15.38 40.62 13.81
N PRO A 106 14.32 40.07 14.44
CA PRO A 106 14.32 38.69 14.90
C PRO A 106 13.76 37.68 13.89
N GLY A 107 13.08 38.10 12.81
CA GLY A 107 12.58 37.21 11.77
C GLY A 107 12.85 37.69 10.35
N ALA A 108 12.84 36.76 9.39
CA ALA A 108 12.94 37.06 7.96
C ALA A 108 12.13 36.04 7.15
N GLY A 109 11.30 36.53 6.23
CA GLY A 109 10.51 35.74 5.29
C GLY A 109 11.19 35.52 3.93
N GLY A 110 10.94 34.37 3.31
CA GLY A 110 11.46 33.96 2.01
C GLY A 110 11.60 32.44 1.86
N HIS A 111 12.24 31.97 0.77
CA HIS A 111 12.44 30.53 0.54
C HIS A 111 13.29 29.88 1.64
N VAL A 112 14.26 30.63 2.16
CA VAL A 112 14.88 30.40 3.45
C VAL A 112 14.32 31.46 4.38
N SER A 113 13.52 31.03 5.35
CA SER A 113 12.96 31.89 6.39
C SER A 113 13.61 31.62 7.73
N MET A 114 13.49 32.55 8.67
CA MET A 114 14.07 32.41 9.99
C MET A 114 13.21 33.08 11.05
N ALA A 115 13.14 32.47 12.23
CA ALA A 115 12.67 33.11 13.45
C ALA A 115 13.69 32.91 14.59
N ARG A 116 13.96 33.98 15.34
CA ARG A 116 14.90 33.93 16.45
C ARG A 116 14.28 33.26 17.67
N ILE A 117 14.98 32.28 18.22
CA ILE A 117 14.54 31.54 19.40
C ILE A 117 14.40 32.48 20.60
N GLY A 118 13.24 32.43 21.27
CA GLY A 118 12.91 33.26 22.44
C GLY A 118 12.33 34.64 22.11
N TYR A 119 12.10 34.92 20.82
CA TYR A 119 11.51 36.17 20.33
C TYR A 119 10.10 35.94 19.76
N SER A 120 9.39 34.89 20.20
CA SER A 120 8.08 34.53 19.65
C SER A 120 6.96 35.51 19.97
N GLU A 121 6.99 36.10 21.18
CA GLU A 121 5.88 36.90 21.71
C GLU A 121 5.91 38.35 21.20
N TYR A 122 4.73 38.93 20.97
CA TYR A 122 4.57 40.35 20.69
C TYR A 122 5.42 41.25 21.60
N GLY A 123 6.11 42.22 21.00
CA GLY A 123 6.92 43.20 21.72
C GLY A 123 8.36 42.74 22.02
N LYS A 124 8.73 41.52 21.64
CA LYS A 124 10.12 41.02 21.70
C LYS A 124 10.92 41.47 20.47
N GLY A 125 10.97 42.77 20.19
CA GLY A 125 11.73 43.32 19.05
C GLY A 125 11.02 43.23 17.69
N HIS A 126 9.79 42.72 17.67
CA HIS A 126 8.84 42.78 16.56
C HIS A 126 7.44 43.06 17.14
N SER A 127 6.45 43.18 16.26
CA SER A 127 5.10 43.60 16.59
C SER A 127 4.00 42.65 16.12
N THR A 128 4.41 41.48 15.65
CA THR A 128 3.51 40.41 15.22
C THR A 128 3.00 39.66 16.45
N ILE A 129 1.81 39.06 16.35
CA ILE A 129 1.19 38.30 17.44
C ILE A 129 2.05 37.09 17.85
N ASN A 130 2.65 36.44 16.85
CA ASN A 130 3.62 35.37 17.01
C ASN A 130 4.67 35.45 15.89
N LEU A 131 5.96 35.44 16.24
CA LEU A 131 7.04 35.61 15.25
C LEU A 131 7.09 34.45 14.25
N GLU A 132 7.29 33.22 14.72
CA GLU A 132 7.52 32.08 13.83
C GLU A 132 6.32 31.77 12.93
N LEU A 133 5.08 31.93 13.40
CA LEU A 133 3.90 31.76 12.56
C LEU A 133 3.76 32.89 11.53
N HIS A 134 4.11 34.14 11.89
CA HIS A 134 4.10 35.24 10.92
C HIS A 134 5.13 35.02 9.81
N GLU A 135 6.37 34.70 10.16
CA GLU A 135 7.43 34.42 9.18
C GLU A 135 7.10 33.17 8.36
N TYR A 136 6.49 32.16 8.97
CA TYR A 136 6.01 30.99 8.23
C TYR A 136 4.83 31.33 7.32
N GLY A 137 3.97 32.27 7.71
CA GLY A 137 2.93 32.84 6.85
C GLY A 137 3.49 33.39 5.54
N HIS A 138 4.66 34.04 5.56
CA HIS A 138 5.34 34.48 4.32
C HIS A 138 5.83 33.31 3.45
N VAL A 139 6.25 32.20 4.08
CA VAL A 139 6.57 30.97 3.35
C VAL A 139 5.31 30.39 2.69
N VAL A 140 4.22 30.33 3.44
CA VAL A 140 2.93 29.82 2.95
C VAL A 140 2.41 30.68 1.80
N ASP A 141 2.47 32.00 1.95
CA ASP A 141 2.08 32.98 0.94
C ASP A 141 2.79 32.72 -0.41
N SER A 142 4.11 32.51 -0.35
CA SER A 142 4.96 32.48 -1.55
C SER A 142 5.15 31.09 -2.16
N PHE A 143 5.05 30.03 -1.36
CA PHE A 143 5.56 28.70 -1.75
C PHE A 143 4.56 27.55 -1.56
N THR A 144 3.27 27.82 -1.32
CA THR A 144 2.29 26.73 -1.18
C THR A 144 1.68 26.33 -2.53
N VAL A 145 1.21 27.29 -3.31
CA VAL A 145 0.31 27.04 -4.46
C VAL A 145 0.85 27.54 -5.81
N GLY A 146 2.15 27.86 -5.89
CA GLY A 146 2.82 28.26 -7.13
C GLY A 146 2.60 29.73 -7.57
N VAL A 147 1.76 30.45 -6.84
CA VAL A 147 1.59 31.90 -6.92
C VAL A 147 1.71 32.50 -5.53
N GLN A 148 2.08 33.79 -5.45
CA GLN A 148 2.01 34.52 -4.19
C GLN A 148 0.53 34.80 -3.87
N VAL A 149 0.02 34.19 -2.81
CA VAL A 149 -1.42 34.15 -2.47
C VAL A 149 -1.95 35.55 -2.16
N SER A 150 -1.18 36.33 -1.40
CA SER A 150 -1.48 37.70 -1.00
C SER A 150 -1.60 38.66 -2.20
N GLU A 151 -0.99 38.28 -3.32
CA GLU A 151 -0.98 39.03 -4.57
C GLU A 151 -2.13 38.65 -5.52
N THR A 152 -2.87 37.59 -5.21
CA THR A 152 -4.04 37.18 -5.99
C THR A 152 -5.14 38.24 -5.93
N GLU A 153 -5.93 38.35 -6.99
CA GLU A 153 -7.05 39.32 -7.04
C GLU A 153 -8.06 39.08 -5.90
N GLU A 154 -8.34 37.81 -5.60
CA GLU A 154 -9.21 37.39 -4.50
C GLU A 154 -8.72 37.92 -3.15
N PHE A 155 -7.47 37.61 -2.78
CA PHE A 155 -6.94 38.01 -1.48
C PHE A 155 -6.76 39.52 -1.38
N ARG A 156 -6.35 40.20 -2.47
CA ARG A 156 -6.26 41.66 -2.52
C ARG A 156 -7.62 42.33 -2.32
N ALA A 157 -8.70 41.74 -2.84
CA ALA A 157 -10.06 42.24 -2.61
C ALA A 157 -10.48 42.08 -1.14
N ILE A 158 -10.23 40.91 -0.54
CA ILE A 158 -10.48 40.65 0.89
C ILE A 158 -9.70 41.64 1.76
N HIS A 159 -8.40 41.77 1.50
CA HIS A 159 -7.51 42.69 2.20
C HIS A 159 -8.02 44.13 2.16
N ALA A 160 -8.40 44.63 0.98
CA ALA A 160 -8.90 46.00 0.82
C ALA A 160 -10.19 46.27 1.61
N GLU A 161 -11.01 45.25 1.87
CA GLU A 161 -12.26 45.39 2.62
C GLU A 161 -12.07 45.29 4.14
N GLU A 162 -11.13 44.47 4.60
CA GLU A 162 -11.07 44.05 6.02
C GLU A 162 -9.87 44.58 6.80
N VAL A 163 -8.84 45.11 6.13
CA VAL A 163 -7.64 45.61 6.80
C VAL A 163 -7.92 46.70 7.84
N ASP A 164 -8.88 47.60 7.59
CA ASP A 164 -9.30 48.62 8.55
C ASP A 164 -10.12 48.04 9.71
N GLN A 165 -10.84 46.95 9.49
CA GLN A 165 -11.66 46.32 10.52
C GLN A 165 -10.77 45.55 11.50
N LEU A 166 -9.77 44.83 10.96
CA LEU A 166 -8.82 44.06 11.76
C LEU A 166 -7.80 44.96 12.46
N PHE A 167 -7.20 45.90 11.74
CA PHE A 167 -6.05 46.69 12.21
C PHE A 167 -6.30 48.20 12.34
N GLY A 168 -7.51 48.71 12.12
CA GLY A 168 -7.78 50.16 12.11
C GLY A 168 -7.47 50.89 13.43
N GLY A 169 -7.47 50.17 14.55
CA GLY A 169 -7.05 50.68 15.86
C GLY A 169 -5.54 50.54 16.15
N SER A 170 -4.79 49.85 15.30
CA SER A 170 -3.36 49.58 15.48
C SER A 170 -2.52 50.78 15.08
N SER A 171 -1.48 51.08 15.87
CA SER A 171 -0.44 52.04 15.47
C SER A 171 0.34 51.60 14.23
N GLN A 172 0.18 50.35 13.80
CA GLN A 172 0.83 49.76 12.64
C GLN A 172 -0.11 49.59 11.45
N ARG A 173 -1.30 50.18 11.49
CA ARG A 173 -2.29 50.05 10.42
C ARG A 173 -1.70 50.32 9.03
N GLU A 174 -0.84 51.32 8.89
CA GLU A 174 -0.19 51.64 7.61
C GLU A 174 0.78 50.56 7.12
N TYR A 175 1.44 49.83 8.04
CA TYR A 175 2.30 48.69 7.70
C TYR A 175 1.49 47.58 7.03
N TYR A 176 0.30 47.29 7.54
CA TYR A 176 -0.60 46.28 6.98
C TYR A 176 -1.33 46.74 5.69
N ASN A 177 -0.97 47.87 5.08
CA ASN A 177 -1.35 48.14 3.68
C ASN A 177 -0.58 47.26 2.68
N MET A 178 0.53 46.66 3.12
CA MET A 178 1.24 45.61 2.39
C MET A 178 0.44 44.32 2.55
N ALA A 179 -0.04 43.75 1.45
CA ALA A 179 -0.95 42.60 1.46
C ALA A 179 -0.23 41.35 1.99
N GLU A 180 1.06 41.22 1.72
CA GLU A 180 1.95 40.17 2.22
C GLU A 180 2.08 40.21 3.75
N GLU A 181 2.24 41.40 4.33
CA GLU A 181 2.31 41.58 5.79
C GLU A 181 0.96 41.34 6.46
N TYR A 182 -0.13 41.74 5.80
CA TYR A 182 -1.49 41.42 6.24
C TYR A 182 -1.73 39.90 6.21
N PHE A 183 -1.31 39.22 5.14
CA PHE A 183 -1.41 37.77 5.02
C PHE A 183 -0.63 37.08 6.13
N GLY A 184 0.65 37.43 6.33
CA GLY A 184 1.50 36.83 7.35
C GLY A 184 0.94 36.99 8.77
N GLU A 185 0.43 38.18 9.09
CA GLU A 185 -0.18 38.44 10.41
C GLU A 185 -1.52 37.72 10.57
N ALA A 186 -2.41 37.76 9.58
CA ALA A 186 -3.70 37.09 9.65
C ALA A 186 -3.53 35.55 9.71
N PHE A 187 -2.55 35.01 8.99
CA PHE A 187 -2.14 33.61 9.10
C PHE A 187 -1.69 33.28 10.53
N ALA A 188 -0.82 34.11 11.12
CA ALA A 188 -0.39 33.92 12.51
C ALA A 188 -1.57 33.98 13.48
N MET A 189 -2.49 34.93 13.32
CA MET A 189 -3.70 35.01 14.14
C MET A 189 -4.56 33.76 14.01
N TYR A 190 -4.70 33.20 12.80
CA TYR A 190 -5.48 32.00 12.56
C TYR A 190 -4.86 30.77 13.23
N TYR A 191 -3.54 30.56 13.20
CA TYR A 191 -2.90 29.34 13.75
C TYR A 191 -2.39 29.44 15.20
N TYR A 192 -2.31 30.63 15.77
CA TYR A 192 -1.63 30.81 17.06
C TYR A 192 -2.45 30.35 18.27
N THR A 193 -3.65 30.89 18.46
CA THR A 193 -4.52 30.59 19.62
C THR A 193 -5.99 30.65 19.22
N ASP A 194 -6.86 29.97 19.99
CA ASP A 194 -8.32 30.04 19.80
C ASP A 194 -8.84 31.48 19.93
N ASP A 195 -8.27 32.27 20.85
CA ASP A 195 -8.65 33.67 21.06
C ASP A 195 -8.29 34.52 19.84
N SER A 196 -7.07 34.40 19.30
CA SER A 196 -6.65 35.15 18.11
C SER A 196 -7.41 34.74 16.85
N ARG A 197 -7.73 33.45 16.72
CA ARG A 197 -8.55 32.91 15.63
C ARG A 197 -10.00 33.44 15.72
N SER A 198 -10.56 33.49 16.93
CA SER A 198 -11.90 34.04 17.18
C SER A 198 -11.96 35.55 16.90
N GLU A 199 -10.91 36.30 17.28
CA GLU A 199 -10.80 37.72 16.95
C GLU A 199 -10.74 37.95 15.43
N LEU A 200 -9.98 37.13 14.70
CA LEU A 200 -9.93 37.18 13.24
C LEU A 200 -11.32 36.91 12.64
N ALA A 201 -12.04 35.89 13.11
CA ALA A 201 -13.39 35.58 12.66
C ALA A 201 -14.39 36.71 12.90
N GLU A 202 -14.28 37.41 14.04
CA GLU A 202 -15.17 38.53 14.38
C GLU A 202 -14.88 39.79 13.54
N LYS A 203 -13.59 40.14 13.36
CA LYS A 203 -13.19 41.41 12.76
C LYS A 203 -12.93 41.36 11.27
N ALA A 204 -12.55 40.20 10.74
CA ALA A 204 -12.21 39.98 9.35
C ALA A 204 -12.77 38.62 8.87
N PRO A 205 -14.11 38.46 8.85
CA PRO A 205 -14.75 37.18 8.56
C PRO A 205 -14.42 36.62 7.17
N LYS A 206 -14.17 37.45 6.15
CA LYS A 206 -13.75 36.96 4.82
C LYS A 206 -12.32 36.44 4.85
N THR A 207 -11.44 37.10 5.59
CA THR A 207 -10.06 36.65 5.81
C THR A 207 -10.03 35.35 6.60
N TYR A 208 -10.87 35.21 7.62
CA TYR A 208 -11.06 33.95 8.35
C TYR A 208 -11.53 32.83 7.42
N ALA A 209 -12.62 33.06 6.66
CA ALA A 209 -13.16 32.07 5.74
C ALA A 209 -12.15 31.68 4.65
N PHE A 210 -11.34 32.64 4.19
CA PHE A 210 -10.25 32.36 3.26
C PHE A 210 -9.26 31.33 3.81
N PHE A 211 -8.81 31.48 5.06
CA PHE A 211 -7.87 30.53 5.68
C PHE A 211 -8.52 29.19 6.03
N GLU A 212 -9.81 29.19 6.39
CA GLU A 212 -10.61 27.97 6.60
C GLU A 212 -10.63 27.10 5.33
N ASP A 213 -10.85 27.71 4.17
CA ASP A 213 -10.87 26.99 2.88
C ASP A 213 -9.49 26.78 2.26
N PHE A 214 -8.46 27.52 2.68
CA PHE A 214 -7.19 27.59 1.98
C PHE A 214 -6.53 26.22 1.82
N ALA A 215 -6.47 25.42 2.89
CA ALA A 215 -5.87 24.09 2.87
C ALA A 215 -6.61 23.13 1.92
N HIS A 216 -7.94 23.21 1.87
CA HIS A 216 -8.78 22.38 0.99
C HIS A 216 -8.54 22.68 -0.49
N ARG A 217 -8.13 23.91 -0.80
CA ARG A 217 -7.84 24.39 -2.16
C ARG A 217 -6.44 24.02 -2.64
N ILE A 218 -5.63 23.32 -1.84
CA ILE A 218 -4.29 22.89 -2.24
C ILE A 218 -4.36 21.61 -3.07
N LEU A 219 -3.84 21.68 -4.29
CA LEU A 219 -3.66 20.52 -5.15
C LEU A 219 -2.18 20.10 -5.21
N SER A 220 -1.93 18.83 -4.88
CA SER A 220 -0.61 18.24 -4.84
C SER A 220 -0.38 17.33 -6.03
N ALA A 221 0.74 17.52 -6.74
CA ALA A 221 1.21 16.54 -7.70
C ALA A 221 1.97 15.44 -6.97
N GLY A 222 1.57 14.18 -7.17
CA GLY A 222 2.33 13.01 -6.74
C GLY A 222 3.25 12.53 -7.85
N GLU A 223 3.12 11.27 -8.24
CA GLU A 223 3.88 10.72 -9.37
C GLU A 223 3.46 11.39 -10.68
N VAL A 224 4.45 11.86 -11.43
CA VAL A 224 4.31 12.37 -12.79
C VAL A 224 5.28 11.60 -13.66
N THR A 225 4.75 10.94 -14.68
CA THR A 225 5.51 10.07 -15.56
C THR A 225 5.57 10.67 -16.98
N GLY A 226 5.92 9.89 -18.00
CA GLY A 226 5.93 10.33 -19.38
C GLY A 226 4.54 10.67 -19.93
N ASN A 227 3.54 9.88 -19.52
CA ASN A 227 2.19 9.94 -20.07
C ASN A 227 1.09 9.92 -18.99
N THR A 228 1.45 9.95 -17.70
CA THR A 228 0.49 10.02 -16.61
C THR A 228 0.87 11.07 -15.56
N ALA A 229 -0.11 11.52 -14.80
CA ALA A 229 0.10 12.36 -13.63
C ALA A 229 -0.94 12.00 -12.57
N THR A 230 -0.52 11.85 -11.32
CA THR A 230 -1.44 11.61 -10.19
C THR A 230 -1.54 12.86 -9.33
N MET A 231 -2.76 13.31 -9.07
CA MET A 231 -3.06 14.46 -8.23
C MET A 231 -3.71 14.03 -6.91
N TYR A 232 -3.40 14.74 -5.84
CA TYR A 232 -3.89 14.50 -4.48
C TYR A 232 -4.36 15.81 -3.83
N TRP A 233 -5.39 15.74 -3.02
CA TRP A 233 -5.91 16.85 -2.22
C TRP A 233 -6.48 16.34 -0.89
N ASP A 234 -6.76 17.24 0.05
CA ASP A 234 -7.44 16.89 1.29
C ASP A 234 -8.95 16.75 1.04
N ALA A 235 -9.56 15.70 1.61
CA ALA A 235 -10.99 15.50 1.46
C ALA A 235 -11.79 16.56 2.22
N HIS A 236 -12.83 17.10 1.58
CA HIS A 236 -13.77 18.01 2.21
C HIS A 236 -15.00 17.24 2.73
N GLU A 237 -15.45 17.56 3.94
CA GLU A 237 -16.53 16.81 4.62
C GLU A 237 -17.87 16.87 3.88
N ASP A 238 -18.18 18.02 3.29
CA ASP A 238 -19.41 18.20 2.50
C ASP A 238 -19.32 17.75 1.03
N ALA A 239 -18.14 17.31 0.55
CA ALA A 239 -17.96 16.91 -0.84
C ALA A 239 -18.47 15.48 -1.10
N ALA A 240 -19.35 15.34 -2.08
CA ALA A 240 -19.83 14.05 -2.57
C ALA A 240 -19.05 13.56 -3.79
N GLU A 241 -18.50 14.48 -4.58
CA GLU A 241 -17.76 14.20 -5.81
C GLU A 241 -16.70 15.29 -6.05
N TYR A 242 -15.62 14.90 -6.73
CA TYR A 242 -14.59 15.79 -7.24
C TYR A 242 -14.49 15.64 -8.75
N GLU A 243 -14.44 16.76 -9.47
CA GLU A 243 -14.20 16.79 -10.91
C GLU A 243 -12.79 17.30 -11.19
N MET A 244 -11.99 16.49 -11.89
CA MET A 244 -10.61 16.82 -12.24
C MET A 244 -10.56 17.48 -13.61
N PHE A 245 -9.81 18.57 -13.72
CA PHE A 245 -9.61 19.31 -14.95
C PHE A 245 -8.15 19.32 -15.36
N ARG A 246 -7.92 19.21 -16.67
CA ARG A 246 -6.60 19.35 -17.32
C ARG A 246 -6.72 20.42 -18.40
N ASN A 247 -5.91 21.48 -18.30
CA ASN A 247 -5.93 22.64 -19.20
C ASN A 247 -7.33 23.26 -19.37
N GLY A 248 -8.16 23.22 -18.32
CA GLY A 248 -9.53 23.75 -18.33
C GLY A 248 -10.60 22.78 -18.85
N GLU A 249 -10.23 21.59 -19.31
CA GLU A 249 -11.18 20.56 -19.75
C GLU A 249 -11.32 19.47 -18.69
N SER A 250 -12.55 19.04 -18.40
CA SER A 250 -12.82 17.94 -17.47
C SER A 250 -12.28 16.62 -18.03
N VAL A 251 -11.52 15.90 -17.21
CA VAL A 251 -10.97 14.57 -17.52
C VAL A 251 -11.68 13.44 -16.78
N GLY A 252 -12.66 13.78 -15.94
CA GLY A 252 -13.51 12.83 -15.23
C GLY A 252 -13.81 13.25 -13.80
N THR A 253 -14.61 12.41 -13.12
CA THR A 253 -14.99 12.60 -11.73
C THR A 253 -14.56 11.43 -10.85
N THR A 254 -14.42 11.69 -9.55
CA THR A 254 -14.05 10.69 -8.54
C THR A 254 -14.68 11.03 -7.20
N THR A 255 -14.90 10.03 -6.35
CA THR A 255 -15.27 10.23 -4.94
C THR A 255 -14.06 10.15 -4.00
N SER A 256 -12.91 9.74 -4.53
CA SER A 256 -11.64 9.67 -3.79
C SER A 256 -10.93 11.03 -3.82
N SER A 257 -10.08 11.29 -2.84
CA SER A 257 -9.25 12.52 -2.79
C SER A 257 -7.96 12.40 -3.61
N SER A 258 -8.01 11.62 -4.68
CA SER A 258 -6.94 11.45 -5.66
C SER A 258 -7.51 11.14 -7.05
N PHE A 259 -6.76 11.53 -8.08
CA PHE A 259 -7.10 11.24 -9.47
C PHE A 259 -5.83 10.96 -10.26
N ARG A 260 -5.80 9.84 -10.98
CA ARG A 260 -4.74 9.54 -11.96
C ARG A 260 -5.22 9.98 -13.35
N ILE A 261 -4.49 10.91 -13.94
CA ILE A 261 -4.70 11.37 -15.31
C ILE A 261 -3.78 10.56 -16.22
N GLU A 262 -4.35 9.98 -17.27
CA GLU A 262 -3.65 9.16 -18.27
C GLU A 262 -3.69 9.81 -19.65
N GLY A 263 -2.94 9.24 -20.60
CA GLY A 263 -2.93 9.69 -22.00
C GLY A 263 -2.36 11.11 -22.17
N LEU A 264 -1.39 11.49 -21.32
CA LEU A 264 -0.63 12.72 -21.47
C LEU A 264 0.48 12.53 -22.52
N ASN A 265 0.80 13.59 -23.24
CA ASN A 265 2.00 13.62 -24.07
C ASN A 265 3.25 13.87 -23.22
N THR A 266 4.39 13.31 -23.63
CA THR A 266 5.71 13.54 -23.05
C THR A 266 6.19 14.99 -23.24
N ASP A 267 7.16 15.40 -22.42
CA ASP A 267 7.78 16.75 -22.47
C ASP A 267 6.76 17.90 -22.54
N THR A 268 5.60 17.72 -21.91
CA THR A 268 4.48 18.66 -22.01
C THR A 268 4.05 19.11 -20.63
N THR A 269 3.95 20.42 -20.43
CA THR A 269 3.38 20.99 -19.21
C THR A 269 1.86 21.01 -19.29
N TYR A 270 1.21 20.52 -18.26
CA TYR A 270 -0.23 20.57 -18.08
C TYR A 270 -0.58 21.32 -16.79
N ASP A 271 -1.71 22.03 -16.84
CA ASP A 271 -2.30 22.70 -15.69
C ASP A 271 -3.49 21.89 -15.17
N PHE A 272 -3.45 21.54 -13.90
CA PHE A 272 -4.48 20.75 -13.24
C PHE A 272 -5.20 21.55 -12.17
N HIS A 273 -6.51 21.35 -12.04
CA HIS A 273 -7.27 21.80 -10.88
C HIS A 273 -8.42 20.83 -10.61
N VAL A 274 -8.90 20.83 -9.37
CA VAL A 274 -10.05 20.02 -8.96
C VAL A 274 -11.17 20.94 -8.49
N VAL A 275 -12.40 20.57 -8.84
CA VAL A 275 -13.63 21.20 -8.33
C VAL A 275 -14.33 20.20 -7.43
N ALA A 276 -14.53 20.57 -6.16
CA ALA A 276 -15.30 19.77 -5.22
C ALA A 276 -16.79 20.14 -5.32
N LYS A 277 -17.67 19.14 -5.29
CA LYS A 277 -19.12 19.32 -5.40
C LYS A 277 -19.86 18.61 -4.28
N ASP A 278 -20.92 19.24 -3.79
CA ASP A 278 -21.82 18.67 -2.78
C ASP A 278 -22.74 17.58 -3.37
N GLY A 279 -23.56 16.94 -2.53
CA GLY A 279 -24.52 15.93 -2.96
C GLY A 279 -25.63 16.42 -3.91
N ASN A 280 -25.76 17.73 -4.12
CA ASN A 280 -26.68 18.35 -5.07
C ASN A 280 -25.99 18.78 -6.37
N GLY A 281 -24.66 18.58 -6.48
CA GLY A 281 -23.85 19.01 -7.60
C GLY A 281 -23.46 20.50 -7.56
N GLN A 282 -23.64 21.19 -6.42
CA GLN A 282 -23.17 22.55 -6.22
C GLN A 282 -21.68 22.56 -5.93
N GLU A 283 -20.94 23.47 -6.57
CA GLU A 283 -19.51 23.67 -6.32
C GLU A 283 -19.28 24.20 -4.90
N LEU A 284 -18.41 23.52 -4.17
CA LEU A 284 -17.94 23.91 -2.83
C LEU A 284 -16.71 24.81 -2.96
N TYR A 285 -15.71 24.36 -3.71
CA TYR A 285 -14.51 25.11 -4.01
C TYR A 285 -13.85 24.64 -5.31
N THR A 286 -12.97 25.50 -5.82
CA THR A 286 -12.00 25.17 -6.88
C THR A 286 -10.60 25.28 -6.29
N SER A 287 -9.77 24.26 -6.51
CA SER A 287 -8.38 24.28 -6.06
C SER A 287 -7.57 25.35 -6.80
N TYR A 288 -6.43 25.70 -6.23
CA TYR A 288 -5.39 26.38 -7.01
C TYR A 288 -4.90 25.47 -8.13
N THR A 289 -4.50 26.10 -9.24
CA THR A 289 -3.91 25.38 -10.37
C THR A 289 -2.55 24.82 -10.01
N ARG A 290 -2.34 23.53 -10.26
CA ARG A 290 -1.04 22.87 -10.15
C ARG A 290 -0.53 22.51 -11.54
N SER A 291 0.61 23.09 -11.91
CA SER A 291 1.30 22.71 -13.15
C SER A 291 2.20 21.48 -12.91
N ALA A 292 2.25 20.57 -13.88
CA ALA A 292 3.22 19.47 -13.90
C ALA A 292 3.77 19.26 -15.31
N LEU A 293 5.08 18.97 -15.39
CA LEU A 293 5.79 18.63 -16.62
C LEU A 293 5.94 17.12 -16.70
N THR A 294 5.41 16.50 -17.75
CA THR A 294 5.60 15.08 -18.02
C THR A 294 7.05 14.76 -18.39
N GLY A 295 7.47 13.52 -18.12
CA GLY A 295 8.78 13.01 -18.52
C GLY A 295 8.97 13.00 -20.04
N SER A 296 10.23 12.89 -20.47
CA SER A 296 10.62 12.95 -21.89
C SER A 296 10.45 11.64 -22.65
N VAL A 297 10.07 10.56 -21.96
CA VAL A 297 9.91 9.22 -22.51
C VAL A 297 8.55 8.71 -22.06
N GLU A 298 7.78 8.12 -22.96
CA GLU A 298 6.49 7.52 -22.61
C GLU A 298 6.70 6.36 -21.65
N ASP A 299 5.72 6.16 -20.77
CA ASP A 299 5.72 4.96 -19.94
C ASP A 299 5.50 3.74 -20.83
N THR A 300 6.18 2.67 -20.49
CA THR A 300 5.91 1.37 -21.08
C THR A 300 4.53 0.89 -20.68
N ASP A 301 3.75 0.40 -21.63
CA ASP A 301 2.48 -0.28 -21.40
C ASP A 301 2.74 -1.68 -20.84
N THR A 302 2.40 -1.89 -19.56
CA THR A 302 2.51 -3.17 -18.85
C THR A 302 1.21 -3.96 -18.83
N SER A 303 0.12 -3.43 -19.39
CA SER A 303 -1.23 -3.96 -19.20
C SER A 303 -1.38 -5.41 -19.67
N GLU A 304 -0.77 -5.75 -20.81
CA GLU A 304 -0.81 -7.10 -21.37
C GLU A 304 -0.03 -8.09 -20.49
N LEU A 305 1.18 -7.71 -20.06
CA LEU A 305 1.99 -8.54 -19.15
C LEU A 305 1.29 -8.77 -17.80
N GLU A 306 0.67 -7.72 -17.23
CA GLU A 306 -0.08 -7.81 -15.98
C GLU A 306 -1.30 -8.73 -16.10
N ALA A 307 -2.00 -8.70 -17.23
CA ALA A 307 -3.10 -9.61 -17.53
C ALA A 307 -2.61 -11.06 -17.59
N THR A 308 -1.56 -11.35 -18.35
CA THR A 308 -0.97 -12.70 -18.44
C THR A 308 -0.52 -13.22 -17.08
N ILE A 309 0.13 -12.39 -16.26
CA ILE A 309 0.51 -12.75 -14.89
C ILE A 309 -0.71 -13.16 -14.07
N SER A 310 -1.77 -12.36 -14.11
CA SER A 310 -3.00 -12.65 -13.35
C SER A 310 -3.64 -13.96 -13.79
N GLU A 311 -3.71 -14.21 -15.10
CA GLU A 311 -4.27 -15.46 -15.65
C GLU A 311 -3.43 -16.68 -15.24
N VAL A 312 -2.09 -16.60 -15.32
CA VAL A 312 -1.18 -17.65 -14.87
C VAL A 312 -1.36 -17.92 -13.37
N GLU A 313 -1.41 -16.87 -12.54
CA GLU A 313 -1.60 -17.05 -11.10
C GLU A 313 -2.94 -17.68 -10.76
N GLU A 314 -4.01 -17.30 -11.44
CA GLU A 314 -5.34 -17.89 -11.27
C GLU A 314 -5.36 -19.37 -11.69
N ALA A 315 -4.78 -19.70 -12.84
CA ALA A 315 -4.74 -21.08 -13.36
C ALA A 315 -3.95 -22.05 -12.44
N TYR A 316 -3.02 -21.53 -11.64
CA TYR A 316 -2.12 -22.30 -10.77
C TYR A 316 -2.39 -22.13 -9.28
N GLN A 317 -3.56 -21.60 -8.87
CA GLN A 317 -3.91 -21.51 -7.44
C GLN A 317 -3.90 -22.88 -6.74
N ASP A 318 -4.41 -23.92 -7.40
CA ASP A 318 -4.57 -25.28 -6.86
C ASP A 318 -3.66 -26.31 -7.57
N ARG A 319 -2.75 -25.86 -8.44
CA ARG A 319 -1.86 -26.71 -9.24
C ARG A 319 -0.41 -26.35 -8.96
N ASN A 320 0.47 -27.34 -9.03
CA ASN A 320 1.91 -27.06 -8.98
C ASN A 320 2.39 -26.54 -10.33
N MET A 321 3.17 -25.46 -10.26
CA MET A 321 3.82 -24.84 -11.39
C MET A 321 5.19 -25.48 -11.64
N GLY A 322 5.54 -25.77 -12.90
CA GLY A 322 6.88 -26.21 -13.25
C GLY A 322 7.91 -25.10 -13.08
N GLU A 323 9.19 -25.50 -13.06
CA GLU A 323 10.30 -24.58 -12.73
C GLU A 323 10.44 -23.44 -13.74
N SER A 324 10.27 -23.72 -15.03
CA SER A 324 10.38 -22.73 -16.10
C SER A 324 9.31 -21.64 -15.99
N LEU A 325 8.05 -22.04 -15.82
CA LEU A 325 6.94 -21.11 -15.63
C LEU A 325 7.09 -20.33 -14.32
N THR A 326 7.51 -20.99 -13.23
CA THR A 326 7.81 -20.33 -11.95
C THR A 326 8.84 -19.21 -12.12
N ARG A 327 9.91 -19.46 -12.90
CA ARG A 327 10.96 -18.47 -13.14
C ARG A 327 10.49 -17.34 -14.05
N ALA A 328 9.76 -17.66 -15.13
CA ALA A 328 9.21 -16.66 -16.04
C ALA A 328 8.23 -15.72 -15.33
N LEU A 329 7.35 -16.29 -14.49
CA LEU A 329 6.41 -15.53 -13.66
C LEU A 329 7.14 -14.64 -12.66
N ALA A 330 8.13 -15.19 -11.94
CA ALA A 330 8.92 -14.42 -10.98
C ALA A 330 9.68 -13.26 -11.65
N ASN A 331 10.29 -13.50 -12.81
CA ASN A 331 10.96 -12.45 -13.58
C ASN A 331 9.98 -11.36 -14.01
N SER A 332 8.85 -11.75 -14.60
CA SER A 332 7.83 -10.80 -15.07
C SER A 332 7.30 -9.91 -13.94
N LYS A 333 7.00 -10.51 -12.78
CA LYS A 333 6.55 -9.78 -11.58
C LYS A 333 7.61 -8.83 -11.03
N SER A 334 8.89 -9.23 -11.05
CA SER A 334 9.99 -8.38 -10.60
C SER A 334 10.17 -7.15 -11.50
N TYR A 335 9.91 -7.28 -12.80
CA TYR A 335 10.08 -6.19 -13.75
C TYR A 335 8.95 -5.16 -13.67
N ILE A 336 7.69 -5.60 -13.46
CA ILE A 336 6.57 -4.67 -13.22
C ILE A 336 6.75 -3.87 -11.93
N SER A 337 7.45 -4.39 -10.92
CA SER A 337 7.75 -3.59 -9.73
C SER A 337 8.81 -2.49 -9.94
N ASP A 338 9.57 -2.53 -11.04
CA ASP A 338 10.70 -1.65 -11.35
C ASP A 338 10.47 -0.80 -12.63
N VAL A 339 9.26 -0.24 -12.81
CA VAL A 339 8.76 0.42 -14.06
C VAL A 339 9.65 1.55 -14.59
N TYR A 340 10.49 2.17 -13.76
CA TYR A 340 11.11 3.46 -14.06
C TYR A 340 12.21 3.47 -15.15
N ASN A 341 12.59 2.34 -15.75
CA ASN A 341 13.69 2.30 -16.73
C ASN A 341 13.54 1.29 -17.88
N LEU A 342 12.38 0.67 -18.06
CA LEU A 342 12.21 -0.37 -19.07
C LEU A 342 11.78 0.22 -20.41
N LYS A 343 12.12 -0.47 -21.49
CA LYS A 343 11.61 -0.15 -22.82
C LYS A 343 10.47 -1.10 -23.18
N GLN A 344 9.58 -0.65 -24.07
CA GLN A 344 8.43 -1.46 -24.48
C GLN A 344 8.84 -2.83 -25.03
N ASP A 345 9.93 -2.89 -25.80
CA ASP A 345 10.44 -4.16 -26.33
C ASP A 345 10.88 -5.14 -25.25
N GLU A 346 11.32 -4.67 -24.08
CA GLU A 346 11.66 -5.54 -22.95
C GLU A 346 10.40 -6.12 -22.29
N ILE A 347 9.34 -5.32 -22.16
CA ILE A 347 8.04 -5.77 -21.64
C ILE A 347 7.40 -6.79 -22.59
N ASP A 348 7.38 -6.51 -23.89
CA ASP A 348 6.82 -7.41 -24.91
C ASP A 348 7.56 -8.77 -24.90
N ASN A 349 8.89 -8.74 -24.76
CA ASN A 349 9.70 -9.95 -24.64
C ASN A 349 9.41 -10.72 -23.34
N LEU A 350 9.20 -10.03 -22.21
CA LEU A 350 8.82 -10.69 -20.96
C LEU A 350 7.47 -11.38 -21.09
N ASN A 351 6.48 -10.72 -21.71
CA ASN A 351 5.16 -11.30 -21.93
C ASN A 351 5.25 -12.55 -22.80
N SER A 352 5.92 -12.45 -23.95
CA SER A 352 6.14 -13.60 -24.84
C SER A 352 6.83 -14.76 -24.12
N ASN A 353 7.85 -14.50 -23.30
CA ASN A 353 8.53 -15.55 -22.53
C ASN A 353 7.63 -16.20 -21.46
N LEU A 354 6.74 -15.43 -20.83
CA LEU A 354 5.79 -15.94 -19.85
C LEU A 354 4.74 -16.82 -20.51
N GLU A 355 4.16 -16.37 -21.62
CA GLU A 355 3.19 -17.12 -22.42
C GLU A 355 3.78 -18.44 -22.92
N GLU A 356 4.99 -18.41 -23.50
CA GLU A 356 5.68 -19.62 -23.97
C GLU A 356 5.94 -20.61 -22.83
N ALA A 357 6.37 -20.12 -21.67
CA ALA A 357 6.59 -20.96 -20.50
C ALA A 357 5.28 -21.55 -19.96
N TRP A 358 4.18 -20.80 -20.05
CA TRP A 358 2.86 -21.26 -19.61
C TRP A 358 2.31 -22.34 -20.53
N GLU A 359 2.35 -22.12 -21.85
CA GLU A 359 1.92 -23.11 -22.84
C GLU A 359 2.73 -24.41 -22.73
N ALA A 360 4.04 -24.30 -22.50
CA ALA A 360 4.90 -25.46 -22.30
C ALA A 360 4.55 -26.24 -21.01
N ASP A 361 4.22 -25.55 -19.92
CA ASP A 361 3.85 -26.19 -18.65
C ASP A 361 2.47 -26.88 -18.76
N GLU A 362 1.47 -26.24 -19.36
CA GLU A 362 0.16 -26.83 -19.63
C GLU A 362 0.27 -28.07 -20.52
N THR A 363 1.15 -28.02 -21.53
CA THR A 363 1.43 -29.18 -22.39
C THR A 363 2.07 -30.32 -21.59
N ALA A 364 3.07 -30.02 -20.78
CA ALA A 364 3.74 -31.02 -19.94
C ALA A 364 2.79 -31.67 -18.92
N GLN A 365 1.86 -30.90 -18.34
CA GLN A 365 0.85 -31.44 -17.43
C GLN A 365 -0.14 -32.36 -18.13
N ARG A 366 -0.60 -31.96 -19.33
CA ARG A 366 -1.48 -32.81 -20.14
C ARG A 366 -0.81 -34.13 -20.52
N GLU A 367 0.45 -34.08 -20.95
CA GLU A 367 1.23 -35.28 -21.26
C GLU A 367 1.43 -36.17 -20.02
N ALA A 368 1.67 -35.57 -18.83
CA ALA A 368 1.80 -36.30 -17.58
C ALA A 368 0.48 -36.95 -17.12
N GLU A 369 -0.66 -36.28 -17.34
CA GLU A 369 -2.00 -36.81 -17.06
C GLU A 369 -2.34 -37.97 -18.02
N GLU A 370 -2.13 -37.78 -19.33
CA GLU A 370 -2.30 -38.84 -20.33
C GLU A 370 -1.43 -40.07 -20.01
N GLN A 371 -0.19 -39.86 -19.57
CA GLN A 371 0.70 -40.94 -19.16
C GLN A 371 0.18 -41.66 -17.91
N ARG A 372 -0.34 -40.93 -16.92
CA ARG A 372 -0.95 -41.52 -15.72
C ARG A 372 -2.18 -42.36 -16.05
N GLU A 373 -3.05 -41.86 -16.92
CA GLU A 373 -4.24 -42.59 -17.36
C GLU A 373 -3.85 -43.89 -18.08
N ARG A 374 -2.80 -43.86 -18.91
CA ARG A 374 -2.27 -45.06 -19.57
C ARG A 374 -1.72 -46.07 -18.56
N GLU A 375 -0.93 -45.61 -17.59
CA GLU A 375 -0.38 -46.49 -16.54
C GLU A 375 -1.47 -47.09 -15.65
N GLU A 376 -2.52 -46.32 -15.33
CA GLU A 376 -3.68 -46.83 -14.58
C GLU A 376 -4.48 -47.85 -15.39
N GLN A 377 -4.66 -47.61 -16.69
CA GLN A 377 -5.29 -48.57 -17.59
C GLN A 377 -4.48 -49.87 -17.69
N GLU A 378 -3.17 -49.78 -17.89
CA GLU A 378 -2.28 -50.94 -17.95
C GLU A 378 -2.32 -51.73 -16.63
N ALA A 379 -2.25 -51.05 -15.48
CA ALA A 379 -2.35 -51.69 -14.18
C ALA A 379 -3.71 -52.40 -13.96
N ARG A 380 -4.79 -51.80 -14.47
CA ARG A 380 -6.12 -52.41 -14.42
C ARG A 380 -6.21 -53.65 -15.31
N GLU A 381 -5.68 -53.60 -16.52
CA GLU A 381 -5.63 -54.74 -17.43
C GLU A 381 -4.78 -55.89 -16.85
N GLU A 382 -3.63 -55.59 -16.23
CA GLU A 382 -2.81 -56.57 -15.53
C GLU A 382 -3.56 -57.19 -14.33
N ALA A 383 -4.27 -56.38 -13.55
CA ALA A 383 -5.07 -56.87 -12.43
C ALA A 383 -6.23 -57.77 -12.88
N GLU A 384 -6.90 -57.43 -13.98
CA GLU A 384 -7.96 -58.26 -14.58
C GLU A 384 -7.40 -59.60 -15.09
N GLN A 385 -6.26 -59.58 -15.79
CA GLN A 385 -5.59 -60.81 -16.25
C GLN A 385 -5.18 -61.71 -15.08
N LYS A 386 -4.63 -61.12 -14.01
CA LYS A 386 -4.25 -61.88 -12.80
C LYS A 386 -5.47 -62.48 -12.11
N ALA A 387 -6.56 -61.72 -11.97
CA ALA A 387 -7.80 -62.22 -11.36
C ALA A 387 -8.42 -63.35 -12.19
N GLU A 388 -8.36 -63.27 -13.53
CA GLU A 388 -8.82 -64.35 -14.40
C GLU A 388 -7.94 -65.61 -14.28
N ALA A 389 -6.61 -65.45 -14.23
CA ALA A 389 -5.70 -66.57 -14.00
C ALA A 389 -5.96 -67.27 -12.66
N GLU A 390 -6.14 -66.52 -11.58
CA GLU A 390 -6.49 -67.07 -10.26
C GLU A 390 -7.86 -67.79 -10.28
N ARG A 391 -8.85 -67.26 -11.00
CA ARG A 391 -10.15 -67.91 -11.19
C ARG A 391 -10.01 -69.25 -11.91
N LEU A 392 -9.25 -69.29 -13.00
CA LEU A 392 -9.01 -70.51 -13.78
C LEU A 392 -8.24 -71.57 -12.97
N GLU A 393 -7.27 -71.16 -12.16
CA GLU A 393 -6.54 -72.07 -11.27
C GLU A 393 -7.47 -72.68 -10.22
N LYS A 394 -8.33 -71.85 -9.62
CA LYS A 394 -9.34 -72.31 -8.66
C LYS A 394 -10.35 -73.27 -9.28
N GLU A 395 -10.88 -72.98 -10.47
CA GLU A 395 -11.78 -73.89 -11.19
C GLU A 395 -11.12 -75.24 -11.49
N LYS A 396 -9.84 -75.23 -11.88
CA LYS A 396 -9.07 -76.44 -12.12
C LYS A 396 -8.86 -77.26 -10.85
N GLN A 397 -8.61 -76.59 -9.72
CA GLN A 397 -8.47 -77.24 -8.43
C GLN A 397 -9.80 -77.83 -7.95
N GLU A 398 -10.92 -77.11 -8.10
CA GLU A 398 -12.26 -77.63 -7.80
C GLU A 398 -12.62 -78.84 -8.67
N GLN A 399 -12.24 -78.85 -9.95
CA GLN A 399 -12.41 -80.02 -10.83
C GLN A 399 -11.59 -81.22 -10.36
N LEU A 400 -10.32 -81.01 -10.00
CA LEU A 400 -9.46 -82.08 -9.47
C LEU A 400 -10.04 -82.67 -8.17
N GLU A 401 -10.50 -81.82 -7.25
CA GLU A 401 -11.15 -82.27 -6.02
C GLU A 401 -12.46 -83.04 -6.30
N ALA A 402 -13.24 -82.61 -7.30
CA ALA A 402 -14.45 -83.31 -7.71
C ALA A 402 -14.14 -84.70 -8.29
N GLU A 403 -13.12 -84.81 -9.15
CA GLU A 403 -12.65 -86.10 -9.69
C GLU A 403 -12.13 -87.03 -8.59
N GLU A 404 -11.39 -86.52 -7.60
CA GLU A 404 -10.94 -87.29 -6.45
C GLU A 404 -12.10 -87.79 -5.59
N ARG A 405 -13.11 -86.94 -5.33
CA ARG A 405 -14.33 -87.33 -4.61
C ARG A 405 -15.11 -88.40 -5.37
N GLU A 406 -15.20 -88.30 -6.69
CA GLU A 406 -15.87 -89.30 -7.52
C GLU A 406 -15.13 -90.64 -7.47
N LYS A 407 -13.80 -90.65 -7.61
CA LYS A 407 -12.96 -91.84 -7.46
C LYS A 407 -13.13 -92.48 -6.08
N ALA A 408 -13.06 -91.68 -5.02
CA ALA A 408 -13.27 -92.17 -3.64
C ALA A 408 -14.67 -92.76 -3.45
N ALA A 409 -15.71 -92.14 -4.01
CA ALA A 409 -17.07 -92.68 -3.99
C ALA A 409 -17.22 -93.97 -4.81
N GLU A 410 -16.50 -94.11 -5.92
CA GLU A 410 -16.46 -95.36 -6.69
C GLU A 410 -15.74 -96.48 -5.93
N GLU A 411 -14.61 -96.19 -5.29
CA GLU A 411 -13.88 -97.13 -4.43
C GLU A 411 -14.71 -97.56 -3.22
N ALA A 412 -15.41 -96.63 -2.56
CA ALA A 412 -16.31 -96.93 -1.46
C ALA A 412 -17.45 -97.87 -1.91
N ARG A 413 -18.06 -97.61 -3.08
CA ARG A 413 -19.07 -98.50 -3.68
C ARG A 413 -18.50 -99.90 -3.98
N LYS A 414 -17.26 -100.00 -4.44
CA LYS A 414 -16.58 -101.29 -4.66
C LYS A 414 -16.33 -102.04 -3.35
N GLN A 415 -15.89 -101.35 -2.30
CA GLN A 415 -15.71 -101.95 -0.97
C GLN A 415 -17.04 -102.44 -0.38
N GLU A 416 -18.11 -101.63 -0.46
CA GLU A 416 -19.43 -102.02 0.02
C GLU A 416 -19.97 -103.27 -0.71
N LEU A 417 -19.72 -103.37 -2.02
CA LEU A 417 -20.03 -104.55 -2.82
C LEU A 417 -19.22 -105.77 -2.36
N GLN A 418 -17.91 -105.62 -2.12
CA GLN A 418 -17.07 -106.71 -1.61
C GLN A 418 -17.52 -107.19 -0.23
N ASP A 419 -17.81 -106.28 0.69
CA ASP A 419 -18.35 -106.61 2.02
C ASP A 419 -19.68 -107.36 1.93
N THR A 420 -20.55 -106.94 1.01
CA THR A 420 -21.82 -107.62 0.74
C THR A 420 -21.58 -109.05 0.23
N ILE A 421 -20.66 -109.24 -0.71
CA ILE A 421 -20.27 -110.56 -1.23
C ILE A 421 -19.69 -111.44 -0.11
N ILE A 422 -18.81 -110.89 0.74
CA ILE A 422 -18.21 -111.61 1.87
C ILE A 422 -19.29 -112.05 2.87
N LYS A 423 -20.24 -111.17 3.22
CA LYS A 423 -21.37 -111.53 4.11
C LYS A 423 -22.23 -112.65 3.53
N ILE A 424 -22.52 -112.61 2.23
CA ILE A 424 -23.23 -113.68 1.53
C ILE A 424 -22.43 -114.99 1.58
N ALA A 425 -21.11 -114.95 1.34
CA ALA A 425 -20.24 -116.13 1.37
C ALA A 425 -20.11 -116.74 2.78
N ILE A 426 -19.98 -115.92 3.83
CA ILE A 426 -19.98 -116.37 5.22
C ILE A 426 -21.33 -117.01 5.57
N GLY A 427 -22.44 -116.37 5.18
CA GLY A 427 -23.78 -116.93 5.37
C GLY A 427 -23.93 -118.31 4.71
N ALA A 428 -23.48 -118.44 3.45
CA ALA A 428 -23.46 -119.71 2.74
C ALA A 428 -22.54 -120.75 3.42
N GLY A 429 -21.37 -120.34 3.92
CA GLY A 429 -20.43 -121.20 4.64
C GLY A 429 -20.98 -121.72 5.97
N ILE A 430 -21.69 -120.89 6.75
CA ILE A 430 -22.36 -121.30 7.99
C ILE A 430 -23.46 -122.32 7.69
N ILE A 431 -24.25 -122.11 6.63
CA ILE A 431 -25.26 -123.06 6.18
C ILE A 431 -24.60 -124.39 5.78
N LEU A 432 -23.50 -124.34 5.05
CA LEU A 432 -22.74 -125.52 4.65
C LEU A 432 -22.18 -126.28 5.87
N ALA A 433 -21.61 -125.56 6.84
CA ALA A 433 -21.07 -126.13 8.07
C ALA A 433 -22.18 -126.74 8.96
N ALA A 434 -23.36 -126.12 9.03
CA ALA A 434 -24.52 -126.69 9.69
C ALA A 434 -24.97 -128.00 9.01
N ILE A 435 -25.01 -128.02 7.67
CA ILE A 435 -25.32 -129.23 6.88
C ILE A 435 -24.29 -130.33 7.16
N ILE A 436 -22.99 -130.02 7.13
CA ILE A 436 -21.91 -130.98 7.42
C ILE A 436 -21.97 -131.44 8.89
N GLY A 437 -22.22 -130.54 9.84
CA GLY A 437 -22.39 -130.86 11.25
C GLY A 437 -23.55 -131.82 11.50
N ILE A 438 -24.68 -131.63 10.81
CA ILE A 438 -25.82 -132.55 10.83
C ILE A 438 -25.42 -133.93 10.25
N ILE A 439 -24.66 -133.96 9.16
CA ILE A 439 -24.17 -135.20 8.54
C ILE A 439 -23.22 -135.96 9.48
N VAL A 440 -22.26 -135.26 10.11
CA VAL A 440 -21.27 -135.86 11.02
C VAL A 440 -21.93 -136.32 12.33
N TYR A 441 -22.87 -135.54 12.89
CA TYR A 441 -23.59 -135.92 14.10
C TYR A 441 -24.41 -137.20 13.90
N ARG A 442 -25.07 -137.36 12.73
CA ARG A 442 -25.80 -138.60 12.40
C ARG A 442 -24.90 -139.83 12.29
N LYS A 443 -23.65 -139.67 11.88
CA LYS A 443 -22.74 -140.80 11.63
C LYS A 443 -22.09 -141.39 12.89
N ARG A 444 -22.05 -140.65 14.01
CA ARG A 444 -21.44 -141.11 15.27
C ARG A 444 -22.39 -141.84 16.23
N LYS A 445 -23.68 -141.97 15.90
CA LYS A 445 -24.71 -142.51 16.81
C LYS A 445 -25.16 -143.94 16.51
N HIS A 446 -24.41 -144.68 15.69
CA HIS A 446 -24.71 -146.09 15.40
C HIS A 446 -23.46 -146.96 15.44
#